data_AF-A0A1M5CVD8-F1
#
_entry.id   AF-A0A1M5CVD8-F1
#
_cell.length_a   1.000
_cell.length_b   1.000
_cell.length_c   1.000
_cell.angle_alpha   90.00
_cell.angle_beta   90.00
_cell.angle_gamma   90.00
#
_symmetry.space_group_name_H-M   'P 1'
#
loop_
_entity.id
_entity.type
_entity.pdbx_description
1 polymer ?
#
loop_
_entity_poly.entity_id
_entity_poly.type
_entity_poly.pdbx_seq_one_letter_code
_entity_poly.pdbx_strand_id
1 'polypeptide(L)'
;MKKFVCSVCGYVHEGDAAPEKCPVCGVPAEKFIEQGGEKTWAAEHVVGVAKGVSEDILADLRANFEGECSEVGMYLAMARVAHREGYPEIGLYWEKAAYEEAEHAAKFAELLGEVVTDSTKKNLEMRVEAENGATAGKFDLA
;
A
#
# COMPACT_ATOMS: atom_id res chain seq x y z
N MET A 1 16.11 -31.50 -9.76
CA MET A 1 17.01 -30.37 -9.49
C MET A 1 16.46 -29.65 -8.27
N LYS A 2 17.27 -29.51 -7.21
CA LYS A 2 16.86 -28.85 -5.96
C LYS A 2 17.10 -27.35 -6.07
N LYS A 3 16.39 -26.56 -5.27
CA LYS A 3 16.62 -25.11 -5.14
C LYS A 3 17.23 -24.81 -3.79
N PHE A 4 18.27 -24.01 -3.77
CA PHE A 4 18.95 -23.56 -2.57
C PHE A 4 18.88 -22.04 -2.52
N VAL A 5 18.31 -21.47 -1.47
CA VAL A 5 18.16 -20.02 -1.32
C VAL A 5 19.13 -19.52 -0.25
N CYS A 6 19.96 -18.55 -0.63
CA CYS A 6 20.84 -17.86 0.30
C CYS A 6 20.01 -17.09 1.34
N SER A 7 20.15 -17.41 2.62
CA SER A 7 19.40 -16.79 3.72
C SER A 7 19.79 -15.34 4.01
N VAL A 8 20.83 -14.82 3.34
CA VAL A 8 21.36 -13.46 3.57
C VAL A 8 20.93 -12.50 2.47
N CYS A 9 20.93 -12.93 1.21
CA CYS A 9 20.62 -12.06 0.06
C CYS A 9 19.50 -12.57 -0.84
N GLY A 10 18.96 -13.76 -0.59
CA GLY A 10 17.88 -14.34 -1.41
C GLY A 10 18.33 -14.94 -2.74
N TYR A 11 19.63 -15.00 -3.04
CA TYR A 11 20.12 -15.67 -4.26
C TYR A 11 19.65 -17.12 -4.32
N VAL A 12 19.06 -17.51 -5.47
CA VAL A 12 18.56 -18.86 -5.72
C VAL A 12 19.55 -19.61 -6.59
N HIS A 13 20.07 -20.73 -6.09
CA HIS A 13 20.88 -21.69 -6.82
C HIS A 13 20.05 -22.92 -7.18
N GLU A 14 20.09 -23.37 -8.43
CA GLU A 14 19.47 -24.62 -8.84
C GLU A 14 20.56 -25.66 -9.13
N GLY A 15 20.50 -26.82 -8.45
CA GLY A 15 21.52 -27.85 -8.56
C GLY A 15 21.23 -29.04 -7.65
N ASP A 16 22.18 -29.96 -7.53
CA ASP A 16 22.07 -31.10 -6.61
C ASP A 16 22.53 -30.76 -5.18
N ALA A 17 23.37 -29.72 -5.05
CA ALA A 17 23.89 -29.20 -3.78
C ALA A 17 24.01 -27.66 -3.82
N ALA A 18 24.09 -27.02 -2.65
CA ALA A 18 24.37 -25.59 -2.53
C ALA A 18 25.80 -25.26 -3.01
N PRO A 19 26.04 -24.06 -3.58
CA PRO A 19 27.37 -23.66 -4.02
C PRO A 19 28.28 -23.37 -2.82
N GLU A 20 29.59 -23.63 -2.95
CA GLU A 20 30.57 -23.41 -1.86
C GLU A 20 30.54 -21.99 -1.28
N LYS A 21 30.33 -20.99 -2.16
CA LYS A 21 30.14 -19.59 -1.80
C LYS A 21 29.01 -18.99 -2.61
N CYS A 22 28.22 -18.15 -1.96
CA CYS A 22 27.20 -17.34 -2.65
C CYS A 22 27.88 -16.38 -3.63
N PRO A 23 27.51 -16.35 -4.92
CA PRO A 23 28.10 -15.45 -5.91
C PRO A 23 27.71 -13.98 -5.71
N VAL A 24 26.70 -13.69 -4.89
CA VAL A 24 26.20 -12.33 -4.64
C VAL A 24 26.83 -11.73 -3.39
N CYS A 25 26.75 -12.39 -2.24
CA CYS A 25 27.20 -11.85 -0.96
C CYS A 25 28.42 -12.57 -0.35
N GLY A 26 28.92 -13.63 -0.99
CA GLY A 26 30.14 -14.32 -0.57
C GLY A 26 30.03 -15.23 0.67
N VAL A 27 28.85 -15.34 1.29
CA VAL A 27 28.63 -16.24 2.44
C VAL A 27 28.79 -17.72 2.06
N PRO A 28 29.24 -18.58 2.99
CA PRO A 28 29.47 -20.00 2.71
C PRO A 28 28.17 -20.77 2.42
N ALA A 29 28.30 -21.97 1.84
CA ALA A 29 27.22 -22.90 1.53
C ALA A 29 26.25 -23.16 2.71
N GLU A 30 26.73 -23.09 3.95
CA GLU A 30 25.94 -23.26 5.19
C GLU A 30 24.80 -22.24 5.34
N LYS A 31 24.88 -21.10 4.64
CA LYS A 31 23.82 -20.08 4.61
C LYS A 31 22.77 -20.33 3.52
N PHE A 32 22.82 -21.46 2.83
CA PHE A 32 21.79 -21.85 1.89
C PHE A 32 20.77 -22.79 2.53
N ILE A 33 19.50 -22.49 2.30
CA ILE A 33 18.37 -23.31 2.73
C ILE A 33 17.82 -24.00 1.49
N GLU A 34 17.74 -25.33 1.50
CA GLU A 34 17.05 -26.09 0.46
C GLU A 34 15.56 -25.72 0.49
N GLN A 35 15.05 -25.12 -0.58
CA GLN A 35 13.64 -24.80 -0.72
C GLN A 35 12.87 -26.07 -1.08
N GLY A 36 12.06 -26.55 -0.14
CA GLY A 36 11.05 -27.59 -0.32
C GLY A 36 9.72 -27.17 0.29
N GLY A 37 8.62 -27.74 -0.21
CA GLY A 37 7.26 -27.45 0.26
C GLY A 37 6.59 -26.24 -0.39
N GLU A 38 5.46 -25.83 0.18
CA GLU A 38 4.72 -24.63 -0.23
C GLU A 38 5.45 -23.35 0.23
N LYS A 39 5.30 -22.27 -0.53
CA LYS A 39 5.89 -20.97 -0.17
C LYS A 39 5.10 -20.36 0.99
N THR A 40 5.82 -19.91 2.01
CA THR A 40 5.27 -19.14 3.13
C THR A 40 5.99 -17.81 3.23
N TRP A 41 5.27 -16.74 3.57
CA TRP A 41 5.85 -15.43 3.78
C TRP A 41 5.99 -15.13 5.28
N ALA A 42 7.02 -14.37 5.66
CA ALA A 42 7.23 -13.96 7.04
C ALA A 42 6.17 -12.96 7.53
N ALA A 43 5.66 -12.16 6.61
CA ALA A 43 4.53 -11.27 6.79
C ALA A 43 3.81 -11.12 5.45
N GLU A 44 2.50 -11.03 5.49
CA GLU A 44 1.66 -10.76 4.34
C GLU A 44 0.86 -9.49 4.62
N HIS A 45 0.66 -8.68 3.59
CA HIS A 45 -0.28 -7.59 3.67
C HIS A 45 -1.70 -8.18 3.64
N VAL A 46 -2.50 -7.86 4.65
CA VAL A 46 -3.87 -8.37 4.80
C VAL A 46 -4.83 -7.18 4.88
N VAL A 47 -5.72 -7.09 3.90
CA VAL A 47 -6.78 -6.09 3.89
C VAL A 47 -7.82 -6.42 4.97
N GLY A 48 -8.15 -5.44 5.81
CA GLY A 48 -9.08 -5.59 6.92
C GLY A 48 -8.47 -6.31 8.13
N VAL A 49 -7.15 -6.24 8.32
CA VAL A 49 -6.48 -6.85 9.48
C VAL A 49 -6.97 -6.29 10.82
N ALA A 50 -7.54 -5.09 10.85
CA ALA A 50 -8.13 -4.50 12.07
C ALA A 50 -9.51 -5.11 12.43
N LYS A 51 -10.08 -6.00 11.62
CA LYS A 51 -11.38 -6.62 11.94
C LYS A 51 -11.31 -7.37 13.28
N GLY A 52 -12.18 -6.97 14.21
CA GLY A 52 -12.30 -7.61 15.53
C GLY A 52 -11.44 -7.00 16.63
N VAL A 53 -10.70 -5.92 16.35
CA VAL A 53 -10.11 -5.08 17.41
C VAL A 53 -11.20 -4.30 18.15
N SER A 54 -10.83 -3.62 19.25
CA SER A 54 -11.77 -2.83 20.04
C SER A 54 -12.29 -1.60 19.28
N GLU A 55 -13.51 -1.17 19.61
CA GLU A 55 -14.19 -0.09 18.87
C GLU A 55 -13.48 1.26 18.98
N ASP A 56 -12.77 1.52 20.09
CA ASP A 56 -11.93 2.70 20.25
C ASP A 56 -10.79 2.73 19.21
N ILE A 57 -10.13 1.59 18.97
CA ILE A 57 -9.09 1.48 17.94
C ILE A 57 -9.70 1.66 16.54
N LEU A 58 -10.87 1.08 16.26
CA LEU A 58 -11.55 1.27 14.97
C LEU A 58 -11.94 2.74 14.77
N ALA A 59 -12.46 3.41 15.79
CA ALA A 59 -12.80 4.82 15.75
C ALA A 59 -11.57 5.69 15.46
N ASP A 60 -10.45 5.42 16.12
CA ASP A 60 -9.19 6.13 15.87
C ASP A 60 -8.67 5.91 14.44
N LEU A 61 -8.72 4.67 13.93
CA LEU A 61 -8.31 4.36 12.56
C LEU A 61 -9.19 5.09 11.52
N ARG A 62 -10.50 5.15 11.74
CA ARG A 62 -11.43 5.90 10.87
C ARG A 62 -11.17 7.40 10.95
N ALA A 63 -10.95 7.94 12.14
CA ALA A 63 -10.64 9.35 12.33
C ALA A 63 -9.35 9.75 11.60
N ASN A 64 -8.31 8.90 11.66
CA ASN A 64 -7.09 9.12 10.89
C ASN A 64 -7.36 9.04 9.39
N PHE A 65 -8.09 8.02 8.90
CA PHE A 65 -8.46 7.94 7.49
C PHE A 65 -9.16 9.22 6.98
N GLU A 66 -10.14 9.74 7.73
CA GLU A 66 -10.87 10.96 7.40
C GLU A 66 -9.99 12.22 7.47
N GLY A 67 -9.09 12.29 8.46
CA GLY A 67 -8.12 13.36 8.63
C GLY A 67 -7.17 13.45 7.44
N GLU A 68 -6.51 12.34 7.11
CA GLU A 68 -5.58 12.25 5.98
C GLU A 68 -6.29 12.58 4.65
N CYS A 69 -7.50 12.07 4.43
CA CYS A 69 -8.31 12.41 3.26
C CYS A 69 -8.62 13.91 3.17
N SER A 70 -8.82 14.57 4.31
CA SER A 70 -9.04 16.02 4.38
C SER A 70 -7.77 16.79 4.03
N GLU A 71 -6.61 16.33 4.52
CA GLU A 71 -5.31 16.94 4.23
C GLU A 71 -4.95 16.88 2.74
N VAL A 72 -5.29 15.80 2.03
CA VAL A 72 -5.15 15.73 0.57
C VAL A 72 -5.82 16.93 -0.11
N GLY A 73 -7.09 17.19 0.25
CA GLY A 73 -7.85 18.32 -0.30
C GLY A 73 -7.24 19.68 0.08
N MET A 74 -6.76 19.82 1.32
CA MET A 74 -6.12 21.03 1.82
C MET A 74 -4.81 21.32 1.07
N TYR A 75 -3.92 20.35 0.93
CA TYR A 75 -2.66 20.53 0.22
C TYR A 75 -2.86 20.82 -1.27
N LEU A 76 -3.82 20.16 -1.94
CA LEU A 76 -4.18 20.52 -3.32
C LEU A 76 -4.72 21.95 -3.43
N ALA A 77 -5.48 22.43 -2.45
CA ALA A 77 -5.93 23.82 -2.42
C ALA A 77 -4.76 24.80 -2.22
N MET A 78 -3.81 24.48 -1.33
CA MET A 78 -2.58 25.26 -1.11
C MET A 78 -1.70 25.31 -2.37
N ALA A 79 -1.56 24.18 -3.09
CA ALA A 79 -0.85 24.13 -4.37
C ALA A 79 -1.44 25.13 -5.37
N ARG A 80 -2.76 25.17 -5.50
CA ARG A 80 -3.46 26.11 -6.40
C ARG A 80 -3.23 27.58 -6.01
N VAL A 81 -3.14 27.88 -4.71
CA VAL A 81 -2.81 29.24 -4.24
C VAL A 81 -1.36 29.57 -4.63
N ALA A 82 -0.40 28.69 -4.34
CA ALA A 82 1.00 28.90 -4.68
C ALA A 82 1.21 29.15 -6.19
N HIS A 83 0.52 28.40 -7.05
CA HIS A 83 0.56 28.64 -8.50
C HIS A 83 -0.01 30.00 -8.91
N ARG A 84 -1.10 30.47 -8.28
CA ARG A 84 -1.69 31.79 -8.57
C ARG A 84 -0.80 32.94 -8.13
N GLU A 85 -0.03 32.75 -7.06
CA GLU A 85 0.95 33.72 -6.57
C GLU A 85 2.26 33.70 -7.37
N GLY A 86 2.45 32.71 -8.26
CA GLY A 86 3.64 32.59 -9.10
C GLY A 86 4.79 31.82 -8.46
N TYR A 87 4.51 30.94 -7.49
CA TYR A 87 5.48 30.05 -6.83
C TYR A 87 5.32 28.59 -7.30
N PRO A 88 5.79 28.23 -8.51
CA PRO A 88 5.54 26.91 -9.08
C PRO A 88 6.21 25.76 -8.30
N GLU A 89 7.43 25.94 -7.79
CA GLU A 89 8.11 24.89 -7.01
C GLU A 89 7.41 24.59 -5.69
N ILE A 90 6.83 25.61 -5.05
CA ILE A 90 6.02 25.44 -3.83
C ILE A 90 4.71 24.73 -4.17
N GLY A 91 4.08 25.08 -5.30
CA GLY A 91 2.89 24.37 -5.78
C GLY A 91 3.15 22.88 -6.00
N LEU A 92 4.25 22.54 -6.69
CA LEU A 92 4.66 21.16 -6.92
C LEU A 92 4.97 20.41 -5.61
N TYR A 93 5.55 21.08 -4.62
CA TYR A 93 5.74 20.50 -3.30
C TYR A 93 4.41 20.13 -2.64
N TRP A 94 3.43 21.05 -2.65
CA TRP A 94 2.12 20.77 -2.07
C TRP A 94 1.36 19.65 -2.78
N GLU A 95 1.48 19.55 -4.11
CA GLU A 95 0.94 18.40 -4.85
C GLU A 95 1.60 17.08 -4.41
N LYS A 96 2.92 17.09 -4.17
CA LYS A 96 3.65 15.92 -3.68
C LYS A 96 3.21 15.55 -2.25
N ALA A 97 3.06 16.52 -1.36
CA ALA A 97 2.55 16.31 0.00
C ALA A 97 1.13 15.72 -0.02
N ALA A 98 0.25 16.21 -0.89
CA ALA A 98 -1.09 15.64 -1.06
C ALA A 98 -1.06 14.15 -1.46
N TYR A 99 -0.10 13.73 -2.28
CA TYR A 99 0.08 12.32 -2.61
C TYR A 99 0.64 11.48 -1.46
N GLU A 100 1.39 12.09 -0.54
CA GLU A 100 1.88 11.44 0.67
C GLU A 100 0.74 11.19 1.66
N GLU A 101 -0.15 12.17 1.88
CA GLU A 101 -1.33 11.93 2.73
C GLU A 101 -2.35 10.98 2.09
N ALA A 102 -2.46 10.98 0.76
CA ALA A 102 -3.26 9.98 0.06
C ALA A 102 -2.73 8.56 0.30
N GLU A 103 -1.42 8.39 0.47
CA GLU A 103 -0.79 7.12 0.80
C GLU A 103 -1.07 6.72 2.26
N HIS A 104 -1.00 7.67 3.20
CA HIS A 104 -1.38 7.46 4.59
C HIS A 104 -2.85 7.06 4.71
N ALA A 105 -3.76 7.78 4.05
CA ALA A 105 -5.18 7.43 3.99
C ALA A 105 -5.39 6.01 3.40
N ALA A 106 -4.70 5.67 2.32
CA ALA A 106 -4.81 4.34 1.70
C ALA A 106 -4.44 3.22 2.68
N LYS A 107 -3.37 3.39 3.47
CA LYS A 107 -2.97 2.42 4.51
C LYS A 107 -4.05 2.26 5.58
N PHE A 108 -4.64 3.34 6.07
CA PHE A 108 -5.74 3.23 7.05
C PHE A 108 -6.97 2.53 6.45
N ALA A 109 -7.31 2.82 5.20
CA ALA A 109 -8.38 2.13 4.48
C ALA A 109 -8.10 0.63 4.32
N GLU A 110 -6.86 0.24 4.02
CA GLU A 110 -6.43 -1.16 3.96
C GLU A 110 -6.52 -1.85 5.33
N LEU A 111 -6.07 -1.20 6.40
CA LEU A 111 -6.17 -1.74 7.77
C LEU A 111 -7.63 -2.01 8.17
N LEU A 112 -8.51 -1.05 7.91
CA LEU A 112 -9.94 -1.13 8.19
C LEU A 112 -10.64 -2.18 7.31
N GLY A 113 -10.35 -2.18 6.00
CA GLY A 113 -11.02 -3.04 5.02
C GLY A 113 -12.52 -2.77 4.89
N GLU A 114 -12.94 -1.53 5.17
CA GLU A 114 -14.36 -1.10 5.13
C GLU A 114 -14.75 -0.52 3.77
N VAL A 115 -13.81 0.17 3.11
CA VAL A 115 -14.02 0.82 1.80
C VAL A 115 -13.27 0.11 0.66
N VAL A 116 -12.51 -0.95 1.00
CA VAL A 116 -11.70 -1.73 0.08
C VAL A 116 -11.72 -3.21 0.49
N THR A 117 -11.62 -4.10 -0.49
CA THR A 117 -11.54 -5.55 -0.30
C THR A 117 -10.22 -6.08 -0.85
N ASP A 118 -9.92 -7.34 -0.55
CA ASP A 118 -8.79 -8.10 -1.08
C ASP A 118 -8.97 -8.54 -2.56
N SER A 119 -10.07 -8.18 -3.20
CA SER A 119 -10.39 -8.56 -4.59
C SER A 119 -10.46 -7.36 -5.52
N THR A 120 -9.52 -7.29 -6.48
CA THR A 120 -9.53 -6.27 -7.55
C THR A 120 -10.87 -6.22 -8.29
N LYS A 121 -11.44 -7.39 -8.60
CA LYS A 121 -12.74 -7.46 -9.29
C LYS A 121 -13.84 -6.82 -8.45
N LYS A 122 -13.91 -7.17 -7.15
CA LYS A 122 -14.95 -6.65 -6.28
C LYS A 122 -14.80 -5.14 -6.04
N ASN A 123 -13.57 -4.66 -5.87
CA ASN A 123 -13.28 -3.23 -5.73
C ASN A 123 -13.73 -2.45 -6.97
N LEU A 124 -13.49 -2.99 -8.18
CA LEU A 124 -13.94 -2.36 -9.42
C LEU A 124 -15.46 -2.30 -9.52
N GLU A 125 -16.16 -3.40 -9.22
CA GLU A 125 -17.63 -3.45 -9.19
C GLU A 125 -18.20 -2.40 -8.22
N MET A 126 -17.67 -2.35 -7.00
CA MET A 126 -18.08 -1.36 -5.98
C MET A 126 -17.88 0.09 -6.46
N ARG A 127 -16.77 0.40 -7.15
CA ARG A 127 -16.55 1.75 -7.68
C ARG A 127 -17.46 2.08 -8.85
N VAL A 128 -17.73 1.12 -9.75
CA VAL A 128 -18.68 1.33 -10.85
C VAL A 128 -20.08 1.61 -10.31
N GLU A 129 -20.53 0.82 -9.33
CA GLU A 129 -21.82 1.01 -8.67
C GLU A 129 -21.89 2.36 -7.94
N ALA A 130 -20.85 2.72 -7.19
CA ALA A 130 -20.80 3.99 -6.46
C ALA A 130 -20.82 5.22 -7.40
N GLU A 131 -20.10 5.18 -8.51
CA GLU A 131 -20.08 6.28 -9.50
C GLU A 131 -21.38 6.32 -10.33
N ASN A 132 -22.07 5.20 -10.49
CA ASN A 132 -23.38 5.11 -11.13
C ASN A 132 -24.46 5.73 -10.22
N GLY A 133 -24.59 7.06 -10.29
CA GLY A 133 -25.58 7.84 -9.53
C GLY A 133 -24.98 8.98 -8.72
N ALA A 134 -23.69 8.90 -8.36
CA ALA A 134 -23.00 10.01 -7.68
C ALA A 134 -22.95 11.29 -8.53
N THR A 135 -22.91 11.16 -9.86
CA THR A 135 -22.93 12.30 -10.79
C THR A 135 -24.30 12.96 -10.89
N ALA A 136 -25.40 12.23 -10.66
CA ALA A 136 -26.75 12.79 -10.66
C ALA A 136 -26.95 13.74 -9.47
N GLY A 137 -26.59 13.31 -8.25
CA GLY A 137 -26.68 14.18 -7.07
C GLY A 137 -25.77 15.40 -7.15
N LYS A 138 -24.58 15.28 -7.77
CA LYS A 138 -23.71 16.44 -8.02
C LYS A 138 -24.29 17.42 -9.04
N PHE A 139 -24.96 16.90 -10.07
CA PHE A 139 -25.66 17.72 -11.07
C PHE A 139 -26.84 18.45 -10.44
N ASP A 140 -27.62 17.80 -9.58
CA ASP A 140 -28.76 18.42 -8.89
C ASP A 140 -28.35 19.58 -7.94
N LEU A 141 -27.09 19.61 -7.52
CA LEU A 141 -26.51 20.65 -6.66
C LEU A 141 -25.89 21.84 -7.43
N ALA A 142 -25.69 21.70 -8.74
CA ALA A 142 -25.02 22.70 -9.60
C ALA A 142 -26.03 23.66 -10.27
#